data_AF-A0A8C1ZGY7-F1
#
_entry.id   AF-A0A8C1ZGY7-F1
#
_cell.length_a   1.000
_cell.length_b   1.000
_cell.length_c   1.000
_cell.angle_alpha   90.00
_cell.angle_beta   90.00
_cell.angle_gamma   90.00
#
_symmetry.space_group_name_H-M   'P 1'
#
loop_
_entity.id
_entity.type
_entity.pdbx_description
1 polymer ?
#
loop_
_entity_poly.entity_id
_entity_poly.type
_entity_poly.pdbx_seq_one_letter_code
_entity_poly.pdbx_strand_id
1 'polypeptide(L)'
;MRACVGLLYLLVHVLARARGQYDLCKSLVSTDEGAVWEHYACQPKAQAMKEYMRIHVEPPGVTCGNPPERFCTLENPYLCSDECDASNPDLAHPPQLMQDRERSGLITYWQTVTWRRYPEPLQANISLSWNKTLELTDDIQITFEYGRPTVMVLEKSLNFGRTWQPFQYYADDCVDAFKMAPRRARDLTAANVTHVICTEQYSRWVGSKNEKVVRFEVRSRFTIFAGPRLLNMEGLYTRMESMKGLRDFFMFTNLRLRLLRPALGGTYVQRDNLMKYFYAISNVEVYINFLNIVTCVSCKHNTRGQNCEHCRMGFYKNTSAEPDDENVSNVCDDELLLCQNGGTCVQNQRCSCTPDFKGVLCQQSRCDGGKKCNGASALTLSLALLLCPLLATLLGSAAS
;
A
#
# COMPACT_ATOMS: atom_id res chain seq x y z
N MET A 1 -25.36 -45.25 11.75
CA MET A 1 -24.89 -44.22 12.71
C MET A 1 -23.36 -44.03 12.76
N ARG A 2 -22.52 -45.06 12.55
CA ARG A 2 -21.04 -44.89 12.54
C ARG A 2 -20.45 -44.15 11.31
N ALA A 3 -21.15 -44.14 10.18
CA ALA A 3 -20.68 -43.48 8.95
C ALA A 3 -20.83 -41.93 8.95
N CYS A 4 -21.87 -41.38 9.61
CA CYS A 4 -22.06 -39.92 9.68
C CYS A 4 -21.04 -39.23 10.61
N VAL A 5 -20.56 -39.93 11.64
CA VAL A 5 -19.57 -39.38 12.59
C VAL A 5 -18.20 -39.23 11.92
N GLY A 6 -17.82 -40.19 11.06
CA GLY A 6 -16.58 -40.11 10.28
C GLY A 6 -16.57 -38.98 9.24
N LEU A 7 -17.72 -38.74 8.59
CA LEU A 7 -17.86 -37.64 7.62
C LEU A 7 -17.78 -36.27 8.29
N LEU A 8 -18.37 -36.13 9.49
CA LEU A 8 -18.32 -34.90 10.28
C LEU A 8 -16.89 -34.60 10.78
N TYR A 9 -16.15 -35.63 11.20
CA TYR A 9 -14.76 -35.50 11.66
C TYR A 9 -13.81 -35.11 10.51
N LEU A 10 -14.04 -35.67 9.32
CA LEU A 10 -13.31 -35.28 8.10
C LEU A 10 -13.66 -33.85 7.66
N LEU A 11 -14.93 -33.44 7.73
CA LEU A 11 -15.35 -32.06 7.44
C LEU A 11 -14.76 -31.06 8.43
N VAL A 12 -14.70 -31.37 9.72
CA VAL A 12 -14.08 -30.51 10.74
C VAL A 12 -12.57 -30.42 10.56
N HIS A 13 -11.88 -31.52 10.21
CA HIS A 13 -10.45 -31.47 9.90
C HIS A 13 -10.13 -30.75 8.57
N VAL A 14 -11.00 -30.84 7.57
CA VAL A 14 -10.87 -30.12 6.30
C VAL A 14 -11.15 -28.62 6.49
N LEU A 15 -12.15 -28.26 7.29
CA LEU A 15 -12.44 -26.86 7.64
C LEU A 15 -11.37 -26.26 8.57
N ALA A 16 -10.77 -27.05 9.47
CA ALA A 16 -9.66 -26.61 10.31
C ALA A 16 -8.36 -26.40 9.52
N ARG A 17 -8.12 -27.19 8.46
CA ARG A 17 -6.97 -27.01 7.54
C ARG A 17 -7.15 -25.87 6.54
N ALA A 18 -8.32 -25.25 6.47
CA ALA A 18 -8.61 -24.12 5.59
C ALA A 18 -8.50 -22.75 6.28
N ARG A 19 -8.00 -22.68 7.52
CA ARG A 19 -7.58 -21.41 8.13
C ARG A 19 -6.17 -21.07 7.63
N GLY A 20 -6.01 -19.88 7.06
CA GLY A 20 -4.70 -19.38 6.69
C GLY A 20 -3.82 -19.29 7.93
N GLN A 21 -2.54 -19.63 7.79
CA GLN A 21 -1.56 -19.79 8.86
C GLN A 21 -1.30 -18.52 9.70
N TYR A 22 -1.92 -17.38 9.35
CA TYR A 22 -1.75 -16.07 9.98
C TYR A 22 -3.08 -15.29 10.15
N ASP A 23 -4.24 -15.96 10.14
CA ASP A 23 -5.54 -15.29 10.27
C ASP A 23 -5.89 -14.87 11.73
N LEU A 24 -5.21 -15.44 12.74
CA LEU A 24 -5.55 -15.28 14.16
C LEU A 24 -4.40 -14.64 14.94
N CYS A 25 -4.56 -13.39 15.40
CA CYS A 25 -3.52 -12.68 16.14
C CYS A 25 -3.42 -13.08 17.63
N LYS A 26 -4.48 -13.67 18.18
CA LYS A 26 -4.52 -14.15 19.57
C LYS A 26 -5.54 -15.27 19.76
N SER A 27 -5.23 -16.23 20.62
CA SER A 27 -6.16 -17.24 21.12
C SER A 27 -6.20 -17.20 22.65
N LEU A 28 -7.31 -17.62 23.23
CA LEU A 28 -7.43 -17.76 24.68
C LEU A 28 -7.00 -19.18 25.06
N VAL A 29 -5.96 -19.30 25.86
CA VAL A 29 -5.41 -20.59 26.32
C VAL A 29 -5.64 -20.71 27.82
N SER A 30 -6.12 -21.86 28.26
CA SER A 30 -6.27 -22.13 29.69
C SER A 30 -4.92 -22.60 30.25
N THR A 31 -4.39 -21.88 31.21
CA THR A 31 -3.21 -22.25 32.01
C THR A 31 -3.64 -22.54 33.45
N ASP A 32 -2.74 -23.12 34.25
CA ASP A 32 -3.02 -23.43 35.65
C ASP A 32 -3.32 -22.18 36.50
N GLU A 33 -2.93 -20.98 36.03
CA GLU A 33 -3.24 -19.69 36.66
C GLU A 33 -4.46 -18.97 36.04
N GLY A 34 -5.20 -19.64 35.15
CA GLY A 34 -6.40 -19.12 34.50
C GLY A 34 -6.26 -18.93 32.99
N ALA A 35 -7.24 -18.26 32.40
CA ALA A 35 -7.29 -18.04 30.96
C ALA A 35 -6.37 -16.88 30.54
N VAL A 36 -5.31 -17.20 29.78
CA VAL A 36 -4.30 -16.26 29.31
C VAL A 36 -4.38 -16.13 27.79
N TRP A 37 -4.15 -14.92 27.27
CA TRP A 37 -4.11 -14.67 25.84
C TRP A 37 -2.74 -15.06 25.27
N GLU A 38 -2.72 -16.11 24.44
CA GLU A 38 -1.56 -16.46 23.62
C GLU A 38 -1.64 -15.66 22.31
N HIS A 39 -0.51 -15.10 21.87
CA HIS A 39 -0.43 -14.21 20.71
C HIS A 39 0.38 -14.86 19.60
N TYR A 40 -0.06 -14.66 18.35
CA TYR A 40 0.60 -15.19 17.15
C TYR A 40 0.86 -14.07 16.15
N ALA A 41 1.83 -14.28 15.26
CA ALA A 41 1.97 -13.45 14.07
C ALA A 41 0.67 -13.52 13.26
N CYS A 42 0.24 -12.38 12.69
CA CYS A 42 -0.97 -12.34 11.89
C CYS A 42 -0.86 -11.35 10.73
N GLN A 43 -1.61 -11.59 9.67
CA GLN A 43 -1.59 -10.79 8.45
C GLN A 43 -3.03 -10.41 8.07
N PRO A 44 -3.31 -9.13 7.73
CA PRO A 44 -4.61 -8.77 7.18
C PRO A 44 -4.82 -9.48 5.84
N LYS A 45 -6.08 -9.79 5.52
CA LYS A 45 -6.43 -10.37 4.22
C LYS A 45 -6.02 -9.40 3.11
N ALA A 46 -5.39 -9.93 2.06
CA ALA A 46 -5.12 -9.16 0.85
C ALA A 46 -6.45 -8.63 0.29
N GLN A 47 -6.45 -7.36 -0.12
CA GLN A 47 -7.62 -6.69 -0.69
C GLN A 47 -7.21 -5.99 -1.98
N ALA A 48 -8.14 -5.88 -2.94
CA ALA A 48 -7.94 -5.08 -4.14
C ALA A 48 -7.90 -3.60 -3.73
N MET A 49 -6.78 -2.92 -3.99
CA MET A 49 -6.53 -1.57 -3.49
C MET A 49 -6.76 -0.48 -4.54
N LYS A 50 -7.52 -0.85 -5.57
CA LYS A 50 -7.98 -0.03 -6.68
C LYS A 50 -8.75 1.21 -6.18
N GLU A 51 -9.50 1.07 -5.07
CA GLU A 51 -10.31 2.16 -4.48
C GLU A 51 -9.51 3.25 -3.75
N TYR A 52 -8.30 2.91 -3.29
CA TYR A 52 -7.41 3.85 -2.58
C TYR A 52 -6.29 4.40 -3.47
N MET A 53 -6.27 3.96 -4.72
CA MET A 53 -5.32 4.38 -5.72
C MET A 53 -5.64 5.81 -6.15
N ARG A 54 -4.63 6.69 -6.17
CA ARG A 54 -4.74 7.99 -6.84
C ARG A 54 -3.99 7.94 -8.15
N ILE A 55 -4.71 8.26 -9.23
CA ILE A 55 -4.23 8.23 -10.60
C ILE A 55 -3.86 9.65 -11.03
N HIS A 56 -2.66 9.80 -11.58
CA HIS A 56 -2.21 11.03 -12.24
C HIS A 56 -1.69 10.68 -13.63
N VAL A 57 -2.12 11.42 -14.65
CA VAL A 57 -1.79 11.16 -16.06
C VAL A 57 -1.03 12.34 -16.65
N GLU A 58 0.06 12.06 -17.35
CA GLU A 58 0.91 13.05 -18.01
C GLU A 58 1.23 12.62 -19.46
N PRO A 59 1.48 13.55 -20.38
CA PRO A 59 1.38 15.01 -20.21
C PRO A 59 -0.07 15.49 -20.10
N PRO A 60 -0.31 16.72 -19.59
CA PRO A 60 -1.65 17.30 -19.61
C PRO A 60 -2.16 17.39 -21.05
N GLY A 61 -3.45 17.07 -21.26
CA GLY A 61 -4.06 17.02 -22.60
C GLY A 61 -3.84 15.71 -23.36
N VAL A 62 -3.20 14.69 -22.76
CA VAL A 62 -3.07 13.37 -23.40
C VAL A 62 -4.38 12.56 -23.39
N THR A 63 -5.28 12.80 -22.43
CA THR A 63 -6.62 12.20 -22.41
C THR A 63 -7.47 12.82 -23.51
N CYS A 64 -8.18 12.01 -24.29
CA CYS A 64 -8.99 12.48 -25.41
C CYS A 64 -10.20 13.33 -24.96
N GLY A 65 -10.80 14.04 -25.92
CA GLY A 65 -12.08 14.72 -25.73
C GLY A 65 -12.00 16.24 -25.57
N ASN A 66 -10.80 16.84 -25.60
CA ASN A 66 -10.61 18.29 -25.59
C ASN A 66 -9.56 18.74 -26.64
N PRO A 67 -9.97 19.09 -27.87
CA PRO A 67 -11.34 19.07 -28.39
C PRO A 67 -11.87 17.65 -28.65
N PRO A 68 -13.18 17.46 -28.90
CA PRO A 68 -13.74 16.17 -29.29
C PRO A 68 -13.00 15.55 -30.48
N GLU A 69 -12.78 14.24 -30.42
CA GLU A 69 -11.94 13.52 -31.37
C GLU A 69 -12.54 12.18 -31.77
N ARG A 70 -12.64 11.94 -33.08
CA ARG A 70 -13.00 10.62 -33.64
C ARG A 70 -11.86 9.62 -33.60
N PHE A 71 -12.20 8.36 -33.35
CA PHE A 71 -11.30 7.22 -33.32
C PHE A 71 -11.90 5.99 -34.01
N CYS A 72 -11.06 4.99 -34.29
CA CYS A 72 -11.47 3.74 -34.90
C CYS A 72 -11.45 2.60 -33.88
N THR A 73 -12.52 1.81 -33.84
CA THR A 73 -12.60 0.58 -33.05
C THR A 73 -12.40 -0.65 -33.94
N LEU A 74 -12.18 -1.83 -33.32
CA LEU A 74 -12.14 -3.10 -34.06
C LEU A 74 -13.50 -3.43 -34.71
N GLU A 75 -14.59 -2.95 -34.11
CA GLU A 75 -15.96 -3.13 -34.62
C GLU A 75 -16.24 -2.20 -35.79
N ASN A 76 -15.63 -1.02 -35.80
CA ASN A 76 -15.81 -0.01 -36.84
C ASN A 76 -14.48 0.45 -37.48
N PRO A 77 -13.74 -0.45 -38.16
CA PRO A 77 -12.40 -0.15 -38.66
C PRO A 77 -12.41 0.75 -39.91
N TYR A 78 -13.54 0.86 -40.62
CA TYR A 78 -13.66 1.61 -41.86
C TYR A 78 -14.34 2.96 -41.70
N LEU A 79 -15.37 3.07 -40.84
CA LEU A 79 -16.14 4.31 -40.69
C LEU A 79 -15.56 5.22 -39.60
N CYS A 80 -14.90 4.67 -38.58
CA CYS A 80 -14.27 5.41 -37.48
C CYS A 80 -15.18 6.52 -36.92
N SER A 81 -16.45 6.20 -36.73
CA SER A 81 -17.49 7.15 -36.35
C SER A 81 -17.62 7.31 -34.84
N ASP A 82 -16.88 6.53 -34.07
CA ASP A 82 -16.83 6.63 -32.61
C ASP A 82 -16.11 7.93 -32.23
N GLU A 83 -16.63 8.63 -31.22
CA GLU A 83 -16.17 9.96 -30.81
C GLU A 83 -15.88 9.97 -29.31
N CYS A 84 -14.75 10.54 -28.95
CA CYS A 84 -14.41 10.87 -27.57
C CYS A 84 -14.66 12.36 -27.36
N ASP A 85 -15.53 12.70 -26.42
CA ASP A 85 -15.89 14.07 -26.05
C ASP A 85 -15.89 14.20 -24.53
N ALA A 86 -15.00 15.03 -23.98
CA ALA A 86 -14.87 15.20 -22.54
C ALA A 86 -16.01 16.04 -21.93
N SER A 87 -16.79 16.75 -22.75
CA SER A 87 -17.96 17.51 -22.31
C SER A 87 -19.21 16.65 -22.15
N ASN A 88 -19.25 15.48 -22.80
CA ASN A 88 -20.35 14.53 -22.72
C ASN A 88 -19.95 13.30 -21.87
N PRO A 89 -20.55 13.08 -20.69
CA PRO A 89 -20.23 11.95 -19.82
C PRO A 89 -20.35 10.56 -20.48
N ASP A 90 -21.22 10.41 -21.48
CA ASP A 90 -21.43 9.13 -22.18
C ASP A 90 -20.30 8.82 -23.19
N LEU A 91 -19.54 9.84 -23.60
CA LEU A 91 -18.43 9.75 -24.55
C LEU A 91 -17.07 10.08 -23.91
N ALA A 92 -17.06 10.44 -22.63
CA ALA A 92 -15.87 10.84 -21.91
C ALA A 92 -15.11 9.61 -21.39
N HIS A 93 -13.78 9.63 -21.56
CA HIS A 93 -12.90 8.55 -21.13
C HIS A 93 -11.87 8.98 -20.07
N PRO A 94 -12.30 9.42 -18.87
CA PRO A 94 -11.42 9.99 -17.88
C PRO A 94 -10.57 8.91 -17.16
N PRO A 95 -9.41 9.26 -16.57
CA PRO A 95 -8.50 8.29 -15.93
C PRO A 95 -9.13 7.44 -14.82
N GLN A 96 -10.19 7.93 -14.17
CA GLN A 96 -10.91 7.24 -13.11
C GLN A 96 -11.56 5.93 -13.58
N LEU A 97 -11.79 5.77 -14.89
CA LEU A 97 -12.32 4.53 -15.45
C LEU A 97 -11.30 3.38 -15.38
N MET A 98 -10.00 3.65 -15.19
CA MET A 98 -9.03 2.56 -14.92
C MET A 98 -9.22 1.93 -13.52
N GLN A 99 -9.95 2.61 -12.62
CA GLN A 99 -10.15 2.21 -11.23
C GLN A 99 -11.61 1.93 -10.83
N ASP A 100 -12.56 1.98 -11.74
CA ASP A 100 -13.97 1.74 -11.41
C ASP A 100 -14.28 0.24 -11.23
N ARG A 101 -15.47 -0.07 -10.70
CA ARG A 101 -15.96 -1.45 -10.64
C ARG A 101 -16.79 -1.69 -11.89
N GLU A 102 -16.36 -2.61 -12.75
CA GLU A 102 -17.14 -3.04 -13.91
C GLU A 102 -18.54 -3.50 -13.46
N ARG A 103 -19.59 -2.80 -13.88
CA ARG A 103 -20.98 -3.14 -13.57
C ARG A 103 -21.63 -3.74 -14.81
N SER A 104 -22.25 -4.92 -14.63
CA SER A 104 -23.21 -5.48 -15.61
C SER A 104 -22.68 -5.66 -17.05
N GLY A 105 -21.37 -5.83 -17.23
CA GLY A 105 -20.76 -6.15 -18.54
C GLY A 105 -20.54 -4.96 -19.47
N LEU A 106 -20.78 -3.73 -19.02
CA LEU A 106 -20.38 -2.53 -19.75
C LEU A 106 -18.90 -2.25 -19.45
N ILE A 107 -18.08 -2.22 -20.50
CA ILE A 107 -16.65 -1.96 -20.39
C ILE A 107 -16.44 -0.45 -20.43
N THR A 108 -15.89 0.08 -19.36
CA THR A 108 -15.41 1.46 -19.24
C THR A 108 -13.90 1.47 -19.36
N TYR A 109 -13.34 2.56 -19.90
CA TYR A 109 -11.89 2.67 -20.06
C TYR A 109 -11.46 4.13 -20.17
N TRP A 110 -10.26 4.40 -19.67
CA TRP A 110 -9.53 5.64 -19.99
C TRP A 110 -8.94 5.54 -21.39
N GLN A 111 -8.91 6.65 -22.12
CA GLN A 111 -8.39 6.71 -23.49
C GLN A 111 -7.52 7.94 -23.74
N THR A 112 -6.42 7.74 -24.48
CA THR A 112 -5.60 8.85 -24.98
C THR A 112 -6.15 9.45 -26.27
N VAL A 113 -5.70 10.66 -26.61
CA VAL A 113 -5.78 11.18 -27.98
C VAL A 113 -5.24 10.16 -29.00
N THR A 114 -5.73 10.24 -30.23
CA THR A 114 -5.21 9.38 -31.30
C THR A 114 -3.82 9.84 -31.77
N TRP A 115 -3.12 8.99 -32.50
CA TRP A 115 -1.75 9.27 -32.96
C TRP A 115 -1.68 10.22 -34.17
N ARG A 116 -2.57 11.21 -34.26
CA ARG A 116 -2.63 12.21 -35.35
C ARG A 116 -1.35 13.01 -35.55
N ARG A 117 -0.54 13.17 -34.50
CA ARG A 117 0.75 13.89 -34.52
C ARG A 117 1.93 13.04 -35.03
N TYR A 118 1.68 11.84 -35.54
CA TYR A 118 2.71 11.00 -36.14
C TYR A 118 3.55 11.79 -37.17
N PRO A 119 4.90 11.74 -37.12
CA PRO A 119 5.74 10.74 -36.46
C PRO A 119 6.13 11.04 -35.02
N GLU A 120 5.62 12.11 -34.39
CA GLU A 120 5.92 12.39 -32.98
C GLU A 120 5.40 11.26 -32.08
N PRO A 121 6.21 10.68 -31.18
CA PRO A 121 5.78 9.55 -30.36
C PRO A 121 4.55 9.84 -29.49
N LEU A 122 3.54 8.97 -29.54
CA LEU A 122 2.41 9.00 -28.60
C LEU A 122 2.84 8.40 -27.26
N GLN A 123 3.29 9.27 -26.36
CA GLN A 123 3.75 8.89 -25.02
C GLN A 123 2.75 9.32 -23.94
N ALA A 124 2.52 8.45 -22.97
CA ALA A 124 1.68 8.74 -21.81
C ALA A 124 2.26 8.08 -20.56
N ASN A 125 2.31 8.83 -19.46
CA ASN A 125 2.71 8.34 -18.15
C ASN A 125 1.48 8.27 -17.25
N ILE A 126 1.21 7.10 -16.68
CA ILE A 126 0.15 6.92 -15.68
C ILE A 126 0.83 6.60 -14.35
N SER A 127 0.79 7.55 -13.41
CA SER A 127 1.34 7.40 -12.06
C SER A 127 0.22 6.99 -11.10
N LEU A 128 0.44 5.89 -10.38
CA LEU A 128 -0.48 5.31 -9.40
C LEU A 128 0.14 5.44 -8.01
N SER A 129 -0.58 6.02 -7.06
CA SER A 129 -0.04 6.36 -5.74
C SER A 129 -0.98 5.96 -4.60
N TRP A 130 -0.39 5.49 -3.48
CA TRP A 130 -1.14 4.97 -2.33
C TRP A 130 -0.82 5.65 -1.00
N ASN A 131 -0.04 6.74 -0.98
CA ASN A 131 0.39 7.45 0.24
C ASN A 131 0.92 6.51 1.36
N LYS A 132 1.39 5.32 1.00
CA LYS A 132 1.81 4.27 1.91
C LYS A 132 2.77 3.33 1.18
N THR A 133 3.63 2.68 1.96
CA THR A 133 4.48 1.58 1.47
C THR A 133 3.68 0.28 1.48
N LEU A 134 3.65 -0.40 0.35
CA LEU A 134 2.86 -1.59 0.07
C LEU A 134 3.76 -2.73 -0.40
N GLU A 135 3.30 -3.97 -0.23
CA GLU A 135 3.96 -5.17 -0.73
C GLU A 135 3.02 -5.94 -1.65
N LEU A 136 3.51 -6.29 -2.85
CA LEU A 136 2.75 -7.10 -3.81
C LEU A 136 2.57 -8.53 -3.29
N THR A 137 1.36 -9.07 -3.45
CA THR A 137 1.06 -10.48 -3.14
C THR A 137 0.63 -11.29 -4.35
N ASP A 138 0.18 -10.64 -5.41
CA ASP A 138 -0.23 -11.27 -6.66
C ASP A 138 0.22 -10.42 -7.84
N ASP A 139 0.03 -10.94 -9.05
CA ASP A 139 0.40 -10.30 -10.30
C ASP A 139 -0.27 -8.93 -10.43
N ILE A 140 0.47 -7.94 -10.95
CA ILE A 140 -0.15 -6.70 -11.41
C ILE A 140 -0.73 -6.97 -12.79
N GLN A 141 -2.01 -6.68 -13.00
CA GLN A 141 -2.69 -6.89 -14.26
C GLN A 141 -3.20 -5.56 -14.82
N ILE A 142 -2.85 -5.28 -16.09
CA ILE A 142 -3.27 -4.07 -16.80
C ILE A 142 -4.04 -4.52 -18.03
N THR A 143 -5.32 -4.18 -18.10
CA THR A 143 -6.22 -4.60 -19.19
C THR A 143 -6.37 -3.46 -20.19
N PHE A 144 -6.04 -3.74 -21.45
CA PHE A 144 -6.13 -2.82 -22.58
C PHE A 144 -7.27 -3.22 -23.52
N GLU A 145 -8.09 -2.26 -23.96
CA GLU A 145 -9.25 -2.57 -24.80
C GLU A 145 -8.92 -2.64 -26.29
N TYR A 146 -8.19 -1.65 -26.81
CA TYR A 146 -7.87 -1.53 -28.24
C TYR A 146 -6.40 -1.83 -28.53
N GLY A 147 -5.89 -2.90 -27.90
CA GLY A 147 -4.54 -3.41 -28.11
C GLY A 147 -3.54 -2.95 -27.06
N ARG A 148 -2.68 -3.89 -26.66
CA ARG A 148 -1.57 -3.69 -25.74
C ARG A 148 -0.45 -2.83 -26.36
N PRO A 149 0.32 -2.07 -25.57
CA PRO A 149 1.46 -1.32 -26.10
C PRO A 149 2.48 -2.23 -26.77
N THR A 150 3.00 -1.80 -27.93
CA THR A 150 4.18 -2.44 -28.53
C THR A 150 5.43 -2.13 -27.74
N VAL A 151 5.50 -0.97 -27.07
CA VAL A 151 6.60 -0.61 -26.16
C VAL A 151 6.04 0.09 -24.92
N MET A 152 6.34 -0.44 -23.74
CA MET A 152 6.03 0.19 -22.45
C MET A 152 7.01 -0.21 -21.33
N VAL A 153 7.04 0.57 -20.26
CA VAL A 153 7.82 0.29 -19.06
C VAL A 153 6.92 0.39 -17.83
N LEU A 154 7.01 -0.59 -16.95
CA LEU A 154 6.48 -0.48 -15.59
C LEU A 154 7.64 -0.02 -14.69
N GLU A 155 7.46 1.11 -14.02
CA GLU A 155 8.38 1.66 -13.02
C GLU A 155 7.75 1.60 -11.63
N LYS A 156 8.59 1.58 -10.60
CA LYS A 156 8.18 1.71 -9.21
C LYS A 156 8.97 2.78 -8.48
N SER A 157 8.38 3.31 -7.42
CA SER A 157 9.03 4.20 -6.46
C SER A 157 8.99 3.60 -5.06
N LEU A 158 10.02 3.87 -4.26
CA LEU A 158 10.10 3.52 -2.83
C LEU A 158 10.02 4.75 -1.92
N ASN A 159 9.99 5.95 -2.49
CA ASN A 159 10.09 7.22 -1.77
C ASN A 159 9.03 8.22 -2.22
N PHE A 160 7.80 7.74 -2.36
CA PHE A 160 6.61 8.56 -2.63
C PHE A 160 6.69 9.34 -3.96
N GLY A 161 7.29 8.73 -4.99
CA GLY A 161 7.36 9.29 -6.34
C GLY A 161 8.53 10.25 -6.59
N ARG A 162 9.46 10.41 -5.64
CA ARG A 162 10.64 11.26 -5.80
C ARG A 162 11.66 10.66 -6.76
N THR A 163 11.94 9.36 -6.64
CA THR A 163 12.80 8.61 -7.55
C THR A 163 12.07 7.41 -8.11
N TRP A 164 12.42 7.05 -9.34
CA TRP A 164 11.79 5.98 -10.10
C TRP A 164 12.84 4.99 -10.54
N GLN A 165 12.51 3.71 -10.46
CA GLN A 165 13.34 2.63 -10.95
C GLN A 165 12.51 1.67 -11.82
N PRO A 166 13.09 1.10 -12.87
CA PRO A 166 12.38 0.18 -13.73
C PRO A 166 12.03 -1.09 -12.96
N PHE A 167 10.81 -1.56 -13.15
CA PHE A 167 10.31 -2.80 -12.54
C PHE A 167 10.25 -3.92 -13.57
N GLN A 168 9.78 -3.63 -14.79
CA GLN A 168 9.80 -4.54 -15.93
C GLN A 168 9.64 -3.77 -17.26
N TYR A 169 10.33 -4.23 -18.30
CA TYR A 169 10.22 -3.71 -19.66
C TYR A 169 9.35 -4.63 -20.53
N TYR A 170 8.59 -4.03 -21.44
CA TYR A 170 7.71 -4.73 -22.37
C TYR A 170 7.92 -4.16 -23.77
N ALA A 171 8.28 -5.02 -24.73
CA ALA A 171 8.52 -4.63 -26.11
C ALA A 171 8.11 -5.74 -27.07
N ASP A 172 7.70 -5.43 -28.29
CA ASP A 172 7.55 -6.39 -29.37
C ASP A 172 8.90 -6.95 -29.84
N ASP A 173 9.93 -6.11 -29.80
CA ASP A 173 11.35 -6.44 -29.93
C ASP A 173 12.17 -5.80 -28.79
N CYS A 174 12.57 -6.63 -27.81
CA CYS A 174 13.32 -6.17 -26.64
C CYS A 174 14.74 -5.68 -26.98
N VAL A 175 15.36 -6.25 -28.01
CA VAL A 175 16.73 -5.91 -28.41
C VAL A 175 16.72 -4.56 -29.12
N ASP A 176 15.74 -4.31 -29.98
CA ASP A 176 15.58 -3.01 -30.63
C ASP A 176 15.25 -1.91 -29.61
N ALA A 177 14.17 -2.09 -28.84
CA ALA A 177 13.60 -1.04 -28.00
C ALA A 177 14.45 -0.68 -26.78
N PHE A 178 15.03 -1.67 -26.10
CA PHE A 178 15.70 -1.48 -24.81
C PHE A 178 17.13 -2.03 -24.75
N LYS A 179 17.65 -2.61 -25.86
CA LYS A 179 18.96 -3.27 -25.90
C LYS A 179 19.08 -4.40 -24.86
N MET A 180 17.97 -5.11 -24.63
CA MET A 180 17.87 -6.21 -23.67
C MET A 180 17.50 -7.52 -24.38
N ALA A 181 18.06 -8.64 -23.93
CA ALA A 181 17.60 -9.95 -24.38
C ALA A 181 16.20 -10.26 -23.82
N PRO A 182 15.29 -10.84 -24.63
CA PRO A 182 13.95 -11.19 -24.16
C PRO A 182 14.01 -12.34 -23.15
N ARG A 183 13.29 -12.19 -22.03
CA ARG A 183 13.18 -13.20 -20.97
C ARG A 183 11.76 -13.26 -20.42
N ARG A 184 11.43 -14.37 -19.75
CA ARG A 184 10.16 -14.53 -19.02
C ARG A 184 10.45 -14.72 -17.54
N ALA A 185 9.55 -14.24 -16.68
CA ALA A 185 9.72 -14.36 -15.24
C ALA A 185 9.87 -15.82 -14.76
N ARG A 186 9.16 -16.77 -15.41
CA ARG A 186 9.27 -18.21 -15.13
C ARG A 186 10.63 -18.83 -15.47
N ASP A 187 11.43 -18.17 -16.30
CA ASP A 187 12.76 -18.65 -16.68
C ASP A 187 13.85 -18.10 -15.72
N LEU A 188 13.45 -17.30 -14.71
CA LEU A 188 14.35 -16.83 -13.66
C LEU A 188 14.66 -17.96 -12.67
N THR A 189 15.77 -17.76 -11.96
CA THR A 189 16.31 -18.67 -10.94
C THR A 189 16.31 -17.97 -9.59
N ALA A 190 16.54 -18.72 -8.52
CA ALA A 190 16.68 -18.17 -7.17
C ALA A 190 17.74 -17.06 -7.07
N ALA A 191 18.83 -17.13 -7.86
CA ALA A 191 19.92 -16.16 -7.82
C ALA A 191 19.59 -14.83 -8.51
N ASN A 192 18.64 -14.80 -9.44
CA ASN A 192 18.32 -13.62 -10.26
C ASN A 192 16.82 -13.29 -10.26
N VAL A 193 16.09 -13.75 -9.23
CA VAL A 193 14.65 -13.53 -9.08
C VAL A 193 14.26 -12.04 -8.97
N THR A 194 15.18 -11.17 -8.58
CA THR A 194 14.98 -9.71 -8.50
C THR A 194 15.47 -8.96 -9.74
N HIS A 195 16.01 -9.66 -10.75
CA HIS A 195 16.45 -9.00 -11.97
C HIS A 195 15.26 -8.41 -12.72
N VAL A 196 15.45 -7.18 -13.17
CA VAL A 196 14.56 -6.48 -14.11
C VAL A 196 14.79 -7.08 -15.50
N ILE A 197 13.72 -7.50 -16.15
CA ILE A 197 13.76 -8.17 -17.46
C ILE A 197 12.98 -7.36 -18.50
N CYS A 198 13.25 -7.65 -19.77
CA CYS A 198 12.38 -7.29 -20.87
C CYS A 198 11.65 -8.53 -21.38
N THR A 199 10.33 -8.46 -21.49
CA THR A 199 9.50 -9.56 -22.00
C THR A 199 8.75 -9.15 -23.27
N GLU A 200 8.74 -10.07 -24.24
CA GLU A 200 8.00 -9.92 -25.50
C GLU A 200 6.61 -10.58 -25.46
N GLN A 201 6.30 -11.28 -24.37
CA GLN A 201 5.10 -12.10 -24.24
C GLN A 201 3.80 -11.30 -24.37
N TYR A 202 3.81 -10.04 -23.93
CA TYR A 202 2.61 -9.19 -23.88
C TYR A 202 2.60 -8.09 -24.93
N SER A 203 3.63 -7.99 -25.76
CA SER A 203 3.78 -6.91 -26.75
C SER A 203 3.96 -7.42 -28.18
N ARG A 204 4.25 -8.71 -28.41
CA ARG A 204 4.19 -9.30 -29.76
C ARG A 204 2.76 -9.55 -30.22
N TRP A 205 2.54 -9.38 -31.53
CA TRP A 205 1.26 -9.69 -32.22
C TRP A 205 0.04 -8.98 -31.62
N VAL A 206 0.23 -7.72 -31.21
CA VAL A 206 -0.85 -6.93 -30.61
C VAL A 206 -1.97 -6.70 -31.63
N GLY A 207 -3.20 -7.06 -31.27
CA GLY A 207 -4.40 -6.82 -32.07
C GLY A 207 -4.91 -8.04 -32.84
N SER A 208 -4.16 -9.15 -32.88
CA SER A 208 -4.59 -10.40 -33.54
C SER A 208 -5.09 -11.47 -32.56
N LYS A 209 -4.62 -11.44 -31.30
CA LYS A 209 -5.11 -12.28 -30.22
C LYS A 209 -6.01 -11.45 -29.31
N ASN A 210 -7.14 -12.00 -28.88
CA ASN A 210 -8.05 -11.40 -27.88
C ASN A 210 -7.42 -11.26 -26.47
N GLU A 211 -6.09 -11.25 -26.36
CA GLU A 211 -5.35 -11.04 -25.12
C GLU A 211 -5.22 -9.54 -24.85
N LYS A 212 -6.03 -9.06 -23.91
CA LYS A 212 -6.07 -7.66 -23.48
C LYS A 212 -5.09 -7.34 -22.35
N VAL A 213 -4.58 -8.35 -21.65
CA VAL A 213 -3.87 -8.16 -20.37
C VAL A 213 -2.36 -8.16 -20.54
N VAL A 214 -1.70 -7.16 -19.94
CA VAL A 214 -0.26 -7.13 -19.65
C VAL A 214 -0.06 -7.47 -18.18
N ARG A 215 0.87 -8.38 -17.86
CA ARG A 215 1.13 -8.82 -16.48
C ARG A 215 2.54 -8.52 -16.02
N PHE A 216 2.66 -8.11 -14.76
CA PHE A 216 3.89 -8.24 -13.99
C PHE A 216 3.79 -9.48 -13.11
N GLU A 217 4.61 -10.49 -13.40
CA GLU A 217 4.43 -11.85 -12.87
C GLU A 217 5.08 -12.03 -11.49
N VAL A 218 4.38 -11.61 -10.44
CA VAL A 218 4.75 -11.82 -9.04
C VAL A 218 4.65 -13.30 -8.68
N ARG A 219 3.56 -13.97 -9.06
CA ARG A 219 3.35 -15.39 -8.78
C ARG A 219 4.46 -16.24 -9.37
N SER A 220 4.87 -15.96 -10.60
CA SER A 220 5.95 -16.70 -11.27
C SER A 220 7.30 -16.55 -10.56
N ARG A 221 7.53 -15.43 -9.87
CA ARG A 221 8.73 -15.23 -9.04
C ARG A 221 8.59 -15.95 -7.70
N PHE A 222 7.41 -15.98 -7.11
CA PHE A 222 7.14 -16.73 -5.88
C PHE A 222 7.22 -18.25 -6.05
N THR A 223 6.80 -18.79 -7.20
CA THR A 223 6.87 -20.25 -7.46
C THR A 223 8.30 -20.78 -7.45
N ILE A 224 9.32 -19.94 -7.67
CA ILE A 224 10.75 -20.31 -7.57
C ILE A 224 11.09 -20.80 -6.16
N PHE A 225 10.44 -20.26 -5.12
CA PHE A 225 10.68 -20.64 -3.72
C PHE A 225 9.54 -21.48 -3.12
N ALA A 226 8.29 -21.15 -3.46
CA ALA A 226 7.10 -21.83 -2.92
C ALA A 226 6.63 -23.04 -3.74
N GLY A 227 7.31 -23.33 -4.86
CA GLY A 227 6.92 -24.37 -5.81
C GLY A 227 5.76 -23.97 -6.73
N PRO A 228 5.43 -24.79 -7.74
CA PRO A 228 4.49 -24.44 -8.81
C PRO A 228 3.04 -24.21 -8.33
N ARG A 229 2.66 -24.78 -7.18
CA ARG A 229 1.33 -24.62 -6.58
C ARG A 229 1.31 -23.60 -5.43
N LEU A 230 2.42 -22.92 -5.16
CA LEU A 230 2.58 -21.99 -4.02
C LEU A 230 2.20 -22.64 -2.66
N LEU A 231 2.55 -23.92 -2.48
CA LEU A 231 2.24 -24.66 -1.26
C LEU A 231 3.35 -24.51 -0.21
N ASN A 232 4.60 -24.34 -0.62
CA ASN A 232 5.74 -24.17 0.28
C ASN A 232 5.92 -22.69 0.66
N MET A 233 4.89 -22.10 1.28
CA MET A 233 4.91 -20.68 1.67
C MET A 233 5.97 -20.39 2.75
N GLU A 234 6.24 -21.34 3.63
CA GLU A 234 7.32 -21.25 4.63
C GLU A 234 8.67 -20.98 3.96
N GLY A 235 9.02 -21.77 2.93
CA GLY A 235 10.25 -21.56 2.16
C GLY A 235 10.32 -20.20 1.47
N LEU A 236 9.19 -19.66 1.00
CA LEU A 236 9.14 -18.30 0.45
C LEU A 236 9.40 -17.24 1.53
N TYR A 237 8.72 -17.32 2.67
CA TYR A 237 8.89 -16.34 3.76
C TYR A 237 10.31 -16.36 4.32
N THR A 238 10.90 -17.52 4.58
CA THR A 238 12.29 -17.64 5.01
C THR A 238 13.24 -16.98 4.00
N ARG A 239 12.97 -17.09 2.69
CA ARG A 239 13.77 -16.43 1.65
C ARG A 239 13.54 -14.93 1.58
N MET A 240 12.32 -14.45 1.79
CA MET A 240 12.00 -13.02 1.86
C MET A 240 12.76 -12.33 3.02
N GLU A 241 12.99 -13.03 4.12
CA GLU A 241 13.76 -12.54 5.27
C GLU A 241 15.28 -12.68 5.09
N SER A 242 15.74 -13.84 4.61
CA SER A 242 17.17 -14.14 4.52
C SER A 242 17.86 -13.58 3.27
N MET A 243 17.14 -13.39 2.15
CA MET A 243 17.70 -12.89 0.90
C MET A 243 17.61 -11.37 0.84
N LYS A 244 18.78 -10.71 0.87
CA LYS A 244 18.88 -9.26 0.78
C LYS A 244 18.20 -8.72 -0.48
N GLY A 245 17.29 -7.77 -0.30
CA GLY A 245 16.60 -7.05 -1.38
C GLY A 245 15.44 -7.80 -2.04
N LEU A 246 15.17 -9.06 -1.66
CA LEU A 246 14.02 -9.80 -2.23
C LEU A 246 12.69 -9.18 -1.80
N ARG A 247 12.54 -8.89 -0.51
CA ARG A 247 11.35 -8.19 0.00
C ARG A 247 11.20 -6.80 -0.60
N ASP A 248 12.28 -6.01 -0.60
CA ASP A 248 12.30 -4.66 -1.17
C ASP A 248 11.96 -4.64 -2.66
N PHE A 249 12.22 -5.73 -3.38
CA PHE A 249 11.83 -5.89 -4.78
C PHE A 249 10.30 -5.94 -4.96
N PHE A 250 9.54 -6.48 -4.02
CA PHE A 250 8.07 -6.50 -4.08
C PHE A 250 7.42 -5.31 -3.35
N MET A 251 8.22 -4.48 -2.68
CA MET A 251 7.77 -3.25 -2.04
C MET A 251 7.73 -2.06 -3.00
N PHE A 252 6.74 -1.18 -2.82
CA PHE A 252 6.58 0.07 -3.56
C PHE A 252 5.68 1.07 -2.81
N THR A 253 5.81 2.35 -3.11
CA THR A 253 4.87 3.43 -2.70
C THR A 253 4.04 3.93 -3.87
N ASN A 254 4.62 3.87 -5.08
CA ASN A 254 4.00 4.31 -6.32
C ASN A 254 4.40 3.36 -7.44
N LEU A 255 3.52 3.24 -8.42
CA LEU A 255 3.80 2.61 -9.71
C LEU A 255 3.65 3.65 -10.81
N ARG A 256 4.38 3.50 -11.90
CA ARG A 256 4.21 4.33 -13.10
C ARG A 256 4.25 3.47 -14.34
N LEU A 257 3.20 3.57 -15.14
CA LEU A 257 3.16 3.01 -16.49
C LEU A 257 3.69 4.08 -17.43
N ARG A 258 4.78 3.78 -18.15
CA ARG A 258 5.29 4.63 -19.23
C ARG A 258 4.96 3.97 -20.56
N LEU A 259 3.92 4.48 -21.21
CA LEU A 259 3.48 4.03 -22.52
C LEU A 259 4.32 4.76 -23.58
N LEU A 260 5.05 4.02 -24.41
CA LEU A 260 6.04 4.58 -25.35
C LEU A 260 5.65 4.40 -26.81
N ARG A 261 4.94 3.31 -27.15
CA ARG A 261 4.42 3.06 -28.50
C ARG A 261 3.11 2.24 -28.44
N PRO A 262 2.04 2.69 -29.13
CA PRO A 262 0.73 2.00 -29.10
C PRO A 262 0.76 0.69 -29.90
N ALA A 263 -0.36 -0.01 -29.88
CA ALA A 263 -0.58 -1.21 -30.69
C ALA A 263 -0.44 -0.91 -32.19
N LEU A 264 0.27 -1.76 -32.95
CA LEU A 264 0.44 -1.60 -34.40
C LEU A 264 -0.26 -2.65 -35.27
N GLY A 265 -0.95 -3.62 -34.66
CA GLY A 265 -1.59 -4.71 -35.42
C GLY A 265 -0.61 -5.70 -36.05
N GLY A 266 0.69 -5.68 -35.67
CA GLY A 266 1.73 -6.50 -36.30
C GLY A 266 2.13 -6.04 -37.71
N THR A 267 1.79 -4.80 -38.09
CA THR A 267 2.11 -4.22 -39.40
C THR A 267 2.73 -2.83 -39.24
N TYR A 268 3.21 -2.25 -40.33
CA TYR A 268 3.70 -0.88 -40.33
C TYR A 268 2.59 0.13 -40.04
N VAL A 269 2.96 1.31 -39.53
CA VAL A 269 2.02 2.40 -39.29
C VAL A 269 1.39 2.85 -40.61
N GLN A 270 0.10 2.55 -40.76
CA GLN A 270 -0.76 3.10 -41.81
C GLN A 270 -1.02 4.59 -41.57
N ARG A 271 -0.39 5.45 -42.37
CA ARG A 271 -0.46 6.92 -42.21
C ARG A 271 -1.83 7.50 -42.60
N ASP A 272 -2.55 6.82 -43.48
CA ASP A 272 -3.88 7.27 -43.94
C ASP A 272 -4.96 7.10 -42.87
N ASN A 273 -4.71 6.27 -41.85
CA ASN A 273 -5.63 6.02 -40.76
C ASN A 273 -4.92 6.01 -39.40
N LEU A 274 -4.57 7.20 -38.91
CA LEU A 274 -3.94 7.38 -37.59
C LEU A 274 -4.93 7.31 -36.42
N MET A 275 -6.23 7.39 -36.72
CA MET A 275 -7.33 7.39 -35.73
C MET A 275 -7.51 6.03 -35.03
N LYS A 276 -6.87 4.97 -35.53
CA LYS A 276 -6.86 3.64 -34.92
C LYS A 276 -5.75 3.41 -33.90
N TYR A 277 -4.80 4.34 -33.76
CA TYR A 277 -3.68 4.20 -32.82
C TYR A 277 -3.89 5.11 -31.62
N PHE A 278 -4.15 4.51 -30.48
CA PHE A 278 -4.30 5.17 -29.19
C PHE A 278 -4.10 4.12 -28.08
N TYR A 279 -4.04 4.56 -26.82
CA TYR A 279 -4.12 3.65 -25.69
C TYR A 279 -5.52 3.71 -25.08
N ALA A 280 -6.03 2.55 -24.69
CA ALA A 280 -7.26 2.44 -23.91
C ALA A 280 -7.06 1.42 -22.79
N ILE A 281 -7.22 1.84 -21.53
CA ILE A 281 -7.04 0.99 -20.35
C ILE A 281 -8.36 0.92 -19.61
N SER A 282 -8.93 -0.29 -19.50
CA SER A 282 -10.17 -0.55 -18.77
C SER A 282 -9.93 -0.83 -17.30
N ASN A 283 -8.82 -1.49 -16.97
CA ASN A 283 -8.62 -1.93 -15.60
C ASN A 283 -7.13 -2.02 -15.24
N VAL A 284 -6.78 -1.53 -14.05
CA VAL A 284 -5.49 -1.77 -13.40
C VAL A 284 -5.73 -2.45 -12.06
N GLU A 285 -5.37 -3.73 -11.98
CA GLU A 285 -5.50 -4.55 -10.77
C GLU A 285 -4.15 -4.70 -10.08
N VAL A 286 -4.12 -4.27 -8.82
CA VAL A 286 -2.97 -4.39 -7.94
C VAL A 286 -3.42 -5.06 -6.65
N TYR A 287 -2.99 -6.32 -6.46
CA TYR A 287 -3.22 -7.07 -5.24
C TYR A 287 -2.04 -6.85 -4.29
N ILE A 288 -2.35 -6.33 -3.12
CA ILE A 288 -1.34 -6.04 -2.11
C ILE A 288 -1.71 -6.62 -0.77
N ASN A 289 -0.69 -6.84 0.03
CA ASN A 289 -0.82 -6.96 1.45
C ASN A 289 -0.41 -5.65 2.13
N PHE A 290 -1.14 -5.28 3.18
CA PHE A 290 -0.73 -4.15 4.01
C PHE A 290 0.46 -4.57 4.87
N LEU A 291 1.65 -4.22 4.42
CA LEU A 291 2.69 -3.90 5.39
C LEU A 291 2.23 -2.65 6.15
N ASN A 292 2.06 -2.78 7.46
CA ASN A 292 1.80 -1.70 8.42
C ASN A 292 0.36 -1.13 8.52
N ILE A 293 -0.71 -1.94 8.45
CA ILE A 293 -1.98 -1.59 9.13
C ILE A 293 -2.22 -2.40 10.41
N VAL A 294 -1.52 -3.52 10.60
CA VAL A 294 -1.45 -4.20 11.89
C VAL A 294 -0.04 -4.73 12.08
N THR A 295 0.92 -3.85 12.42
CA THR A 295 1.92 -4.27 13.39
C THR A 295 1.19 -4.34 14.74
N CYS A 296 0.42 -5.41 14.95
CA CYS A 296 0.36 -5.98 16.29
C CYS A 296 1.67 -6.75 16.46
N VAL A 297 2.79 -6.03 16.57
CA VAL A 297 3.81 -6.56 17.46
C VAL A 297 3.19 -6.32 18.83
N SER A 298 2.52 -7.34 19.39
CA SER A 298 2.15 -7.31 20.80
C SER A 298 3.46 -7.37 21.59
N CYS A 299 4.20 -6.27 21.55
CA CYS A 299 5.46 -6.09 22.26
C CYS A 299 5.20 -6.42 23.72
N LYS A 300 5.81 -7.53 24.16
CA LYS A 300 5.77 -8.01 25.53
C LYS A 300 6.65 -7.11 26.41
N HIS A 301 6.58 -7.32 27.71
CA HIS A 301 7.50 -6.68 28.67
C HIS A 301 7.48 -5.14 28.54
N ASN A 302 6.29 -4.54 28.37
CA ASN A 302 6.08 -3.08 28.29
C ASN A 302 6.94 -2.35 27.24
N THR A 303 7.30 -3.01 26.16
CA THR A 303 8.01 -2.42 25.02
C THR A 303 7.06 -1.94 23.92
N ARG A 304 7.60 -1.18 22.97
CA ARG A 304 6.96 -0.59 21.79
C ARG A 304 8.00 -0.38 20.70
N GLY A 305 7.56 -0.14 19.48
CA GLY A 305 8.44 -0.01 18.31
C GLY A 305 8.16 -1.09 17.29
N GLN A 306 8.76 -0.98 16.11
CA GLN A 306 8.52 -1.93 15.02
C GLN A 306 9.15 -3.30 15.31
N ASN A 307 10.16 -3.33 16.18
CA ASN A 307 10.91 -4.48 16.68
C ASN A 307 10.93 -4.53 18.22
N CYS A 308 10.00 -3.85 18.90
CA CYS A 308 9.95 -3.75 20.37
C CYS A 308 11.21 -3.13 21.02
N GLU A 309 11.88 -2.25 20.28
CA GLU A 309 13.17 -1.65 20.60
C GLU A 309 13.11 -0.48 21.59
N HIS A 310 11.90 -0.01 21.93
CA HIS A 310 11.68 1.11 22.84
C HIS A 310 10.79 0.70 24.02
N CYS A 311 11.00 1.29 25.20
CA CYS A 311 10.05 1.14 26.30
C CYS A 311 8.80 2.00 26.08
N ARG A 312 7.65 1.53 26.57
CA ARG A 312 6.43 2.33 26.63
C ARG A 312 6.63 3.52 27.56
N MET A 313 5.87 4.60 27.34
CA MET A 313 5.94 5.77 28.20
C MET A 313 5.66 5.40 29.67
N GLY A 314 6.53 5.85 30.57
CA GLY A 314 6.50 5.47 31.99
C GLY A 314 7.28 4.20 32.33
N PHE A 315 7.97 3.60 31.35
CA PHE A 315 8.91 2.50 31.55
C PHE A 315 10.26 2.81 30.90
N TYR A 316 11.33 2.20 31.41
CA TYR A 316 12.72 2.42 30.99
C TYR A 316 13.46 1.09 30.84
N LYS A 317 14.53 1.10 30.05
CA LYS A 317 15.27 -0.12 29.73
C LYS A 317 16.15 -0.54 30.91
N ASN A 318 15.97 -1.78 31.35
CA ASN A 318 16.91 -2.43 32.24
C ASN A 318 18.19 -2.77 31.46
N THR A 319 19.29 -2.09 31.78
CA THR A 319 20.54 -2.22 31.03
C THR A 319 21.25 -3.55 31.30
N SER A 320 20.88 -4.22 32.39
CA SER A 320 21.43 -5.51 32.82
C SER A 320 20.65 -6.72 32.26
N ALA A 321 19.56 -6.48 31.52
CA ALA A 321 18.68 -7.52 30.99
C ALA A 321 18.82 -7.64 29.46
N GLU A 322 18.76 -8.88 28.96
CA GLU A 322 18.75 -9.16 27.52
C GLU A 322 17.42 -8.74 26.87
N PRO A 323 17.39 -8.50 25.53
CA PRO A 323 16.20 -7.97 24.85
C PRO A 323 14.91 -8.79 25.03
N ASP A 324 15.02 -10.09 25.26
CA ASP A 324 13.90 -11.02 25.41
C ASP A 324 13.51 -11.28 26.89
N ASP A 325 14.21 -10.68 27.84
CA ASP A 325 13.99 -10.86 29.29
C ASP A 325 12.68 -10.18 29.75
N GLU A 326 11.98 -10.80 30.71
CA GLU A 326 10.73 -10.28 31.26
C GLU A 326 10.90 -8.91 31.97
N ASN A 327 12.09 -8.68 32.54
CA ASN A 327 12.47 -7.44 33.22
C ASN A 327 13.23 -6.45 32.32
N VAL A 328 13.18 -6.61 30.99
CA VAL A 328 13.84 -5.69 30.05
C VAL A 328 13.30 -4.25 30.16
N SER A 329 12.07 -4.08 30.64
CA SER A 329 11.41 -2.78 30.82
C SER A 329 10.87 -2.61 32.23
N ASN A 330 11.51 -1.74 33.01
CA ASN A 330 11.19 -1.47 34.40
C ASN A 330 10.38 -0.15 34.53
N VAL A 331 9.86 0.16 35.73
CA VAL A 331 9.12 1.41 36.03
C VAL A 331 9.95 2.54 36.68
N CYS A 332 10.89 2.23 37.58
CA CYS A 332 11.71 3.22 38.30
C CYS A 332 13.09 3.48 37.70
N ASP A 333 14.18 3.60 38.42
CA ASP A 333 15.57 3.47 37.94
C ASP A 333 16.38 3.09 39.18
N ASP A 334 17.65 2.74 39.03
CA ASP A 334 18.48 2.37 40.20
C ASP A 334 18.69 3.56 41.16
N GLU A 335 18.36 4.77 40.72
CA GLU A 335 18.37 6.00 41.52
C GLU A 335 17.02 6.29 42.22
N LEU A 336 15.97 5.51 41.95
CA LEU A 336 14.63 5.59 42.56
C LEU A 336 13.87 6.92 42.33
N LEU A 337 14.29 7.73 41.34
CA LEU A 337 13.82 9.11 41.18
C LEU A 337 12.54 9.26 40.34
N LEU A 338 12.06 8.18 39.73
CA LEU A 338 10.97 8.23 38.75
C LEU A 338 9.55 8.24 39.34
N CYS A 339 9.37 7.76 40.57
CA CYS A 339 8.07 7.82 41.23
C CYS A 339 7.78 9.27 41.70
N GLN A 340 6.68 9.85 41.21
CA GLN A 340 6.31 11.24 41.52
C GLN A 340 5.43 11.32 42.78
N ASN A 341 5.22 12.54 43.30
CA ASN A 341 4.27 12.85 44.39
C ASN A 341 4.44 11.99 45.66
N GLY A 342 5.70 11.71 46.03
CA GLY A 342 6.03 10.93 47.22
C GLY A 342 5.82 9.42 47.06
N GLY A 343 5.65 8.92 45.84
CA GLY A 343 5.59 7.48 45.57
C GLY A 343 6.92 6.79 45.87
N THR A 344 6.87 5.57 46.41
CA THR A 344 8.06 4.76 46.70
C THR A 344 8.21 3.66 45.66
N CYS A 345 9.38 3.51 45.07
CA CYS A 345 9.62 2.42 44.13
C CYS A 345 9.76 1.07 44.85
N VAL A 346 9.11 0.03 44.31
CA VAL A 346 9.22 -1.34 44.80
C VAL A 346 9.88 -2.19 43.72
N GLN A 347 11.09 -2.68 44.01
CA GLN A 347 11.84 -3.64 43.18
C GLN A 347 11.98 -3.24 41.70
N ASN A 348 12.10 -1.94 41.40
CA ASN A 348 12.13 -1.39 40.03
C ASN A 348 10.93 -1.73 39.13
N GLN A 349 9.94 -2.48 39.62
CA GLN A 349 8.82 -2.98 38.84
C GLN A 349 7.55 -2.13 38.98
N ARG A 350 7.40 -1.36 40.06
CA ARG A 350 6.23 -0.49 40.26
C ARG A 350 6.46 0.63 41.27
N CYS A 351 5.76 1.74 41.09
CA CYS A 351 5.60 2.77 42.12
C CYS A 351 4.45 2.43 43.06
N SER A 352 4.70 2.53 44.37
CA SER A 352 3.69 2.53 45.42
C SER A 352 3.30 3.98 45.71
N CYS A 353 2.10 4.38 45.29
CA CYS A 353 1.62 5.76 45.41
C CYS A 353 1.05 6.07 46.79
N THR A 354 1.20 7.32 47.21
CA THR A 354 0.47 7.90 48.34
C THR A 354 -1.05 7.94 48.04
N PRO A 355 -1.93 7.98 49.06
CA PRO A 355 -3.37 7.79 48.90
C PRO A 355 -4.06 8.77 47.93
N ASP A 356 -3.49 9.96 47.78
CA ASP A 356 -4.03 11.04 46.95
C ASP A 356 -3.62 10.95 45.48
N PHE A 357 -2.79 9.97 45.09
CA PHE A 357 -2.22 9.87 43.75
C PHE A 357 -2.37 8.46 43.13
N LYS A 358 -2.37 8.40 41.80
CA LYS A 358 -2.51 7.19 40.97
C LYS A 358 -1.71 7.32 39.67
N GLY A 359 -1.66 6.24 38.90
CA GLY A 359 -0.89 6.14 37.66
C GLY A 359 0.42 5.39 37.86
N VAL A 360 1.04 4.96 36.76
CA VAL A 360 2.26 4.11 36.76
C VAL A 360 3.42 4.76 37.52
N LEU A 361 3.53 6.09 37.48
CA LEU A 361 4.54 6.87 38.19
C LEU A 361 3.93 7.75 39.30
N CYS A 362 2.70 7.46 39.75
CA CYS A 362 1.97 8.30 40.72
C CYS A 362 1.72 9.74 40.25
N GLN A 363 1.67 9.95 38.94
CA GLN A 363 1.63 11.27 38.32
C GLN A 363 0.23 11.92 38.29
N GLN A 364 -0.82 11.18 38.62
CA GLN A 364 -2.21 11.66 38.57
C GLN A 364 -2.79 11.78 39.97
N SER A 365 -3.60 12.81 40.25
CA SER A 365 -4.35 12.88 41.51
C SER A 365 -5.58 11.95 41.49
N ARG A 366 -5.92 11.37 42.64
CA ARG A 366 -7.17 10.65 42.90
C ARG A 366 -8.26 11.65 43.26
N CYS A 367 -8.89 12.22 42.25
CA CYS A 367 -10.11 13.00 42.41
C CYS A 367 -11.30 12.05 42.58
N ASP A 368 -11.77 11.82 43.82
CA ASP A 368 -13.05 11.14 44.06
C ASP A 368 -14.21 12.11 43.79
N GLY A 369 -15.25 11.62 43.12
CA GLY A 369 -16.37 12.36 42.54
C GLY A 369 -17.27 13.09 43.55
N GLY A 370 -16.73 14.10 44.23
CA GLY A 370 -17.47 14.92 45.18
C GLY A 370 -16.71 16.09 45.81
N LYS A 371 -15.41 16.25 45.60
CA LYS A 371 -14.67 17.44 46.06
C LYS A 371 -13.83 18.05 44.93
N LYS A 372 -13.95 19.37 44.77
CA LYS A 372 -13.27 20.18 43.75
C LYS A 372 -11.77 19.83 43.70
N CYS A 373 -11.33 19.27 42.60
CA CYS A 373 -9.91 19.22 42.29
C CYS A 373 -9.48 20.60 41.83
N ASN A 374 -8.74 21.31 42.68
CA ASN A 374 -8.09 22.55 42.30
C ASN A 374 -6.97 22.20 41.30
N GLY A 375 -7.30 22.28 40.01
CA GLY A 375 -6.30 22.44 38.97
C GLY A 375 -5.74 23.86 39.04
N ALA A 376 -4.51 23.98 39.51
CA ALA A 376 -3.60 25.05 39.13
C ALA A 376 -2.22 24.36 39.04
N SER A 377 -1.55 24.28 37.89
CA SER A 377 -1.35 25.36 36.94
C SER A 377 -1.39 24.87 35.49
N ALA A 378 -2.45 25.22 34.77
CA ALA A 378 -2.25 25.73 33.43
C ALA A 378 -1.63 27.12 33.62
N LEU A 379 -0.41 27.33 33.13
CA LEU A 379 0.18 28.66 32.99
C LEU A 379 -0.71 29.47 32.03
N THR A 380 -1.71 30.14 32.58
CA THR A 380 -2.32 31.30 31.96
C THR A 380 -1.28 32.42 31.98
N LEU A 381 -0.56 32.61 30.88
CA LEU A 381 0.06 33.91 30.59
C LEU A 381 -1.06 34.90 30.27
N SER A 382 -1.63 35.50 31.32
CA SER A 382 -2.43 36.70 31.22
C SER A 382 -1.50 37.88 30.92
N LEU A 383 -1.29 38.16 29.62
CA LEU A 383 -0.71 39.40 29.12
C LEU A 383 -1.78 40.51 29.12
N ALA A 384 -2.30 40.84 30.30
CA ALA A 384 -3.24 41.93 30.48
C ALA A 384 -3.12 42.46 31.91
N LEU A 385 -1.98 43.10 32.20
CA LEU A 385 -1.75 44.05 33.29
C LEU A 385 -0.36 44.69 33.14
N LEU A 386 -0.07 45.17 31.92
CA LEU A 386 0.88 46.24 31.68
C LEU A 386 0.05 47.36 31.08
N LEU A 387 -0.62 48.14 31.94
CA LEU A 387 -1.11 49.50 31.69
C LEU A 387 -2.05 49.91 32.84
N CYS A 388 -1.44 50.43 33.89
CA CYS A 388 -1.86 51.58 34.70
C CYS A 388 -1.02 51.55 35.99
N PRO A 389 -0.49 52.70 36.46
CA PRO A 389 -1.24 53.95 36.49
C PRO A 389 -0.42 55.16 36.03
N LEU A 390 -1.09 56.27 35.69
CA LEU A 390 -0.77 57.64 36.11
C LEU A 390 -1.76 58.61 35.43
N LEU A 391 -2.52 59.31 36.27
CA LEU A 391 -3.19 60.61 36.10
C LEU A 391 -4.22 60.75 34.96
N ALA A 392 -5.51 60.93 35.24
CA ALA A 392 -6.12 62.11 35.90
C ALA A 392 -5.80 63.44 35.20
N THR A 393 -6.43 63.65 34.05
CA THR A 393 -6.83 64.93 33.44
C THR A 393 -7.68 64.57 32.22
N LEU A 394 -8.79 65.17 31.81
CA LEU A 394 -9.63 66.30 32.22
C LEU A 394 -10.83 66.22 31.24
N LEU A 395 -12.07 66.38 31.73
CA LEU A 395 -13.25 66.96 31.03
C LEU A 395 -13.74 66.24 29.73
N GLY A 396 -15.02 65.89 29.53
CA GLY A 396 -16.26 66.54 29.93
C GLY A 396 -16.92 67.21 28.73
N SER A 397 -17.87 66.54 28.06
CA SER A 397 -19.04 67.04 27.29
C SER A 397 -19.55 65.91 26.36
N ALA A 398 -20.75 65.38 26.51
CA ALA A 398 -22.08 65.95 26.25
C ALA A 398 -22.34 66.25 24.75
N ALA A 399 -23.34 65.51 24.22
CA ALA A 399 -24.22 65.82 23.09
C ALA A 399 -23.60 66.12 21.71
N SER A 400 -23.81 65.20 20.77
CA SER A 400 -24.77 65.36 19.65
C SER A 400 -24.81 64.13 18.76
#